data_AF-A0A3N5ZI96-F1
#
_entry.id   AF-A0A3N5ZI96-F1
#
_cell.length_a   1.000
_cell.length_b   1.000
_cell.length_c   1.000
_cell.angle_alpha   90.00
_cell.angle_beta   90.00
_cell.angle_gamma   90.00
#
_symmetry.space_group_name_H-M   'P 1'
#
loop_
_entity.id
_entity.type
_entity.pdbx_description
1 polymer ?
#
loop_
_entity_poly.entity_id
_entity_poly.type
_entity_poly.pdbx_seq_one_letter_code
_entity_poly.pdbx_strand_id
1 'polypeptide(L)'
;MIRTLLVDDEQPARERLRQMLASFEDVQVVAEAVDGEEALEKSAALSPDLVFLDIQMPGRNGLDVAASLTAPRPHVIFCTAFDQYAVEAFDVHAVDYLLKPVNRGRLAKAVSRVRESLTHMAIMDRDLQSAGEVQARLFPQTLPPVTGLDYRVFSRPARTVNGDYYDFLPLKDGKLAIALGDVSGKGIPAGLLMASLQGRLQSHAPARGESVAALLRDLNRLMCASMDSRSYVTFFYAVY
;
A
#
# COMPACT_ATOMS: atom_id res chain seq x y z
N MET A 1 15.35 9.45 8.47
CA MET A 1 14.91 10.59 9.28
C MET A 1 13.39 10.61 9.29
N ILE A 2 12.78 10.58 10.47
CA ILE A 2 11.35 10.75 10.71
C ILE A 2 11.07 12.25 10.63
N ARG A 3 10.35 12.66 9.59
CA ARG A 3 9.96 14.05 9.36
C ARG A 3 8.79 14.37 10.28
N THR A 4 8.98 15.33 11.17
CA THR A 4 8.05 15.62 12.26
C THR A 4 7.50 17.04 12.13
N LEU A 5 6.18 17.17 12.22
CA LEU A 5 5.47 18.44 12.37
C LEU A 5 5.05 18.61 13.82
N LEU A 6 5.33 19.78 14.42
CA LEU A 6 4.88 20.13 15.76
C LEU A 6 3.69 21.09 15.67
N VAL A 7 2.58 20.77 16.31
CA VAL A 7 1.35 21.56 16.24
C VAL A 7 0.86 21.86 17.65
N ASP A 8 0.89 23.14 18.01
CA ASP A 8 0.56 23.65 19.33
C ASP A 8 0.45 25.16 19.23
N ASP A 9 -0.55 25.81 19.83
CA ASP A 9 -0.66 27.27 19.80
C ASP A 9 0.38 27.95 20.69
N GLU A 10 0.86 27.26 21.73
CA GLU A 10 1.86 27.78 22.66
C GLU A 10 3.30 27.60 22.14
N GLN A 11 3.95 28.71 21.80
CA GLN A 11 5.37 28.70 21.41
C GLN A 11 6.30 28.01 22.42
N PRO A 12 6.16 28.18 23.75
CA PRO A 12 6.99 27.49 24.73
C PRO A 12 6.86 25.96 24.68
N ALA A 13 5.66 25.45 24.39
CA ALA A 13 5.41 24.02 24.28
C ALA A 13 6.14 23.42 23.07
N ARG A 14 6.06 24.09 21.90
CA ARG A 14 6.79 23.69 20.69
C ARG A 14 8.30 23.71 20.90
N GLU A 15 8.83 24.78 21.48
CA GLU A 15 10.27 24.92 21.78
C GLU A 15 10.75 23.79 22.69
N ARG A 16 10.03 23.51 23.78
CA ARG A 16 10.38 22.45 24.72
C ARG A 16 10.36 21.08 24.04
N LEU A 17 9.33 20.79 23.26
CA LEU A 17 9.22 19.51 22.56
C LEU A 17 10.33 19.37 21.51
N ARG A 18 10.64 20.43 20.75
CA ARG A 18 11.75 20.46 19.79
C ARG A 18 13.09 20.16 20.47
N GLN A 19 13.37 20.78 21.62
CA GLN A 19 14.59 20.53 22.40
C GLN A 19 14.66 19.09 22.91
N MET A 20 13.53 18.51 23.34
CA MET A 20 13.47 17.11 23.73
C MET A 20 13.65 16.17 22.52
N LEU A 21 13.13 16.56 21.35
CA LEU A 21 13.28 15.78 20.12
C LEU A 21 14.70 15.84 19.55
N ALA A 22 15.46 16.90 19.83
CA ALA A 22 16.84 17.04 19.39
C ALA A 22 17.79 15.95 19.92
N SER A 23 17.41 15.21 20.99
CA SER A 23 18.18 14.05 21.45
C SER A 23 17.96 12.78 20.64
N PHE A 24 17.06 12.79 19.65
CA PHE A 24 16.83 11.66 18.75
C PHE A 24 17.41 11.99 17.37
N GLU A 25 18.52 11.35 17.03
CA GLU A 25 19.28 11.62 15.79
C GLU A 25 18.47 11.34 14.52
N ASP A 26 17.50 10.45 14.60
CA ASP A 26 16.67 10.02 13.50
C ASP A 26 15.35 10.80 13.38
N VAL A 27 15.11 11.81 14.23
CA VAL A 27 13.91 12.67 14.16
C VAL A 27 14.30 14.07 13.68
N GLN A 28 13.60 14.56 12.67
CA GLN A 28 13.79 15.90 12.12
C GLN A 28 12.49 16.70 12.24
N VAL A 29 12.50 17.80 12.98
CA VAL A 29 11.37 18.74 12.96
C VAL A 29 11.45 19.55 11.66
N VAL A 30 10.50 19.30 10.75
CA VAL A 30 10.48 19.92 9.41
C VAL A 30 9.67 21.20 9.36
N ALA A 31 8.70 21.35 10.27
CA ALA A 31 7.87 22.54 10.38
C ALA A 31 7.13 22.56 11.73
N GLU A 32 6.48 23.69 11.98
CA GLU A 32 5.59 23.91 13.11
C GLU A 32 4.32 24.58 12.67
N ALA A 33 3.22 24.36 13.39
CA ALA A 33 1.96 25.05 13.19
C ALA A 33 1.40 25.52 14.54
N VAL A 34 0.66 26.64 14.51
CA VAL A 34 0.05 27.24 15.71
C VAL A 34 -1.43 26.92 15.85
N ASP A 35 -2.06 26.38 14.81
CA ASP A 35 -3.46 25.99 14.81
C ASP A 35 -3.72 24.82 13.85
N GLY A 36 -4.96 24.35 13.82
CA GLY A 36 -5.36 23.23 13.01
C GLY A 36 -5.40 23.49 11.49
N GLU A 37 -5.57 24.73 11.04
CA GLU A 37 -5.60 25.05 9.61
C GLU A 37 -4.18 25.01 9.03
N GLU A 38 -3.26 25.68 9.70
CA GLU A 38 -1.83 25.67 9.35
C GLU A 38 -1.24 24.25 9.46
N ALA A 39 -1.72 23.45 10.41
CA ALA A 39 -1.32 22.04 10.53
C ALA A 39 -1.69 21.21 9.30
N LEU A 40 -2.92 21.38 8.79
CA LEU A 40 -3.38 20.65 7.60
C LEU A 40 -2.67 21.10 6.34
N GLU A 41 -2.49 22.43 6.17
CA GLU A 41 -1.75 22.99 5.05
C GLU A 41 -0.31 22.46 5.01
N LYS A 42 0.41 22.55 6.15
CA LYS A 42 1.80 22.10 6.26
C LYS A 42 1.91 20.58 6.16
N SER A 43 0.94 19.83 6.69
CA SER A 43 0.92 18.37 6.53
C SER A 43 0.79 17.97 5.06
N ALA A 44 -0.12 18.60 4.32
CA ALA A 44 -0.29 18.36 2.89
C ALA A 44 0.96 18.76 2.08
N ALA A 45 1.54 19.92 2.37
CA ALA A 45 2.69 20.46 1.64
C ALA A 45 3.99 19.69 1.92
N LEU A 46 4.21 19.23 3.15
CA LEU A 46 5.49 18.68 3.59
C LEU A 46 5.49 17.15 3.75
N SER A 47 4.29 16.53 3.74
CA SER A 47 4.09 15.09 3.95
C SER A 47 4.97 14.56 5.09
N PRO A 48 4.78 15.04 6.34
CA PRO A 48 5.54 14.55 7.47
C PRO A 48 5.22 13.06 7.73
N ASP A 49 6.14 12.35 8.37
CA ASP A 49 5.93 10.98 8.85
C ASP A 49 5.18 10.97 10.20
N LEU A 50 5.42 12.01 11.02
CA LEU A 50 4.91 12.13 12.38
C LEU A 50 4.36 13.54 12.63
N VAL A 51 3.23 13.64 13.32
CA VAL A 51 2.69 14.89 13.85
C VAL A 51 2.55 14.77 15.36
N PHE A 52 3.17 15.70 16.08
CA PHE A 52 2.78 15.97 17.47
C PHE A 52 1.71 17.05 17.47
N LEU A 53 0.59 16.78 18.12
CA LEU A 53 -0.61 17.61 17.99
C LEU A 53 -1.22 17.90 19.35
N ASP A 54 -1.39 19.18 19.70
CA ASP A 54 -2.28 19.54 20.80
C ASP A 54 -3.74 19.36 20.38
N ILE A 55 -4.59 19.05 21.36
CA ILE A 55 -6.03 18.87 21.19
C ILE A 55 -6.74 20.20 21.28
N GLN A 56 -6.40 21.01 22.28
CA GLN A 56 -7.02 22.33 22.46
C GLN A 56 -6.16 23.39 21.79
N MET A 57 -6.63 23.88 20.66
CA MET A 57 -6.04 25.00 19.94
C MET A 57 -7.16 25.93 19.45
N PRO A 58 -6.86 27.21 19.19
CA PRO A 58 -7.80 28.12 18.57
C PRO A 58 -8.33 27.58 17.23
N GLY A 59 -9.61 27.84 16.96
CA GLY A 59 -10.26 27.42 15.72
C GLY A 59 -10.63 25.94 15.73
N ARG A 60 -9.73 25.08 15.24
CA ARG A 60 -10.02 23.66 15.00
C ARG A 60 -9.36 22.77 16.06
N ASN A 61 -10.15 21.89 16.68
CA ASN A 61 -9.67 20.92 17.67
C ASN A 61 -8.71 19.91 17.01
N GLY A 62 -7.63 19.55 17.72
CA GLY A 62 -6.65 18.57 17.26
C GLY A 62 -7.21 17.19 16.92
N LEU A 63 -8.30 16.75 17.56
CA LEU A 63 -9.00 15.51 17.17
C LEU A 63 -9.58 15.61 15.75
N ASP A 64 -10.21 16.74 15.43
CA ASP A 64 -10.77 16.99 14.09
C ASP A 64 -9.67 17.14 13.05
N VAL A 65 -8.55 17.75 13.42
CA VAL A 65 -7.34 17.82 12.58
C VAL A 65 -6.84 16.42 12.29
N ALA A 66 -6.64 15.60 13.32
CA ALA A 66 -6.15 14.23 13.17
C ALA A 66 -7.06 13.37 12.28
N ALA A 67 -8.37 13.53 12.40
CA ALA A 67 -9.37 12.85 11.56
C ALA A 67 -9.37 13.34 10.10
N SER A 68 -8.88 14.56 9.84
CA SER A 68 -8.85 15.18 8.51
C SER A 68 -7.54 14.97 7.76
N LEU A 69 -6.51 14.40 8.40
CA LEU A 69 -5.24 14.11 7.75
C LEU A 69 -5.43 13.03 6.67
N THR A 70 -5.00 13.34 5.45
CA THR A 70 -5.17 12.49 4.27
C THR A 70 -3.96 11.61 3.97
N ALA A 71 -4.10 10.65 3.05
CA ALA A 71 -3.02 9.75 2.66
C ALA A 71 -1.89 10.46 1.86
N PRO A 72 -0.60 10.11 2.06
CA PRO A 72 -0.10 9.22 3.11
C PRO A 72 -0.28 9.85 4.50
N ARG A 73 -1.01 9.16 5.38
CA ARG A 73 -1.43 9.72 6.66
C ARG A 73 -0.26 9.62 7.64
N PRO A 74 0.19 10.73 8.24
CA PRO A 74 1.25 10.68 9.23
C PRO A 74 0.77 9.95 10.49
N HIS A 75 1.71 9.39 11.23
CA HIS A 75 1.45 8.98 12.60
C HIS A 75 1.13 10.21 13.46
N VAL A 76 0.18 10.09 14.37
CA VAL A 76 -0.20 11.17 15.27
C VAL A 76 0.13 10.79 16.71
N ILE A 77 0.82 11.67 17.42
CA ILE A 77 0.95 11.61 18.88
C ILE A 77 0.30 12.86 19.45
N PHE A 78 -0.71 12.69 20.30
CA PHE A 78 -1.29 13.84 20.99
C PHE A 78 -0.40 14.30 22.14
N CYS A 79 -0.24 15.62 22.27
CA CYS A 79 0.51 16.28 23.33
C CYS A 79 -0.37 17.36 23.97
N THR A 80 -1.04 17.06 25.07
CA THR A 80 -2.03 17.99 25.64
C THR A 80 -1.98 18.04 27.18
N ALA A 81 -2.56 19.06 27.79
CA ALA A 81 -2.64 19.19 29.25
C ALA A 81 -3.81 18.41 29.88
N PHE A 82 -4.73 17.90 29.07
CA PHE A 82 -5.96 17.25 29.51
C PHE A 82 -5.84 15.74 29.40
N ASP A 83 -6.35 14.98 30.36
CA ASP A 83 -6.34 13.50 30.34
C ASP A 83 -7.64 12.90 29.79
N GLN A 84 -8.73 13.66 29.86
CA GLN A 84 -10.08 13.23 29.47
C GLN A 84 -10.24 12.81 28.00
N TYR A 85 -9.36 13.27 27.09
CA TYR A 85 -9.43 12.96 25.66
C TYR A 85 -8.64 11.70 25.24
N ALA A 86 -8.09 10.96 26.21
CA ALA A 86 -7.24 9.82 25.93
C ALA A 86 -8.00 8.67 25.24
N VAL A 87 -9.31 8.54 25.48
CA VAL A 87 -10.14 7.50 24.84
C VAL A 87 -10.42 7.88 23.38
N GLU A 88 -10.85 9.10 23.12
CA GLU A 88 -11.14 9.61 21.77
C GLU A 88 -9.89 9.64 20.88
N ALA A 89 -8.70 9.83 21.46
CA ALA A 89 -7.44 9.72 20.74
C ALA A 89 -7.22 8.35 20.09
N PHE A 90 -7.77 7.26 20.67
CA PHE A 90 -7.71 5.94 20.06
C PHE A 90 -8.63 5.81 18.84
N ASP A 91 -9.79 6.47 18.86
CA ASP A 91 -10.77 6.43 17.76
C ASP A 91 -10.21 7.06 16.47
N VAL A 92 -9.32 8.04 16.61
CA VAL A 92 -8.61 8.66 15.49
C VAL A 92 -7.29 7.95 15.14
N HIS A 93 -7.03 6.76 15.69
CA HIS A 93 -5.83 5.96 15.43
C HIS A 93 -4.50 6.66 15.78
N ALA A 94 -4.47 7.43 16.88
CA ALA A 94 -3.20 7.96 17.38
C ALA A 94 -2.26 6.84 17.84
N VAL A 95 -0.96 7.02 17.64
CA VAL A 95 0.08 6.07 18.08
C VAL A 95 0.31 6.16 19.58
N ASP A 96 0.23 7.36 20.13
CA ASP A 96 0.39 7.58 21.57
C ASP A 96 -0.27 8.88 22.02
N TYR A 97 -0.34 9.02 23.34
CA TYR A 97 -0.90 10.17 24.04
C TYR A 97 0.04 10.60 25.16
N LEU A 98 0.44 11.87 25.15
CA LEU A 98 1.40 12.47 26.07
C LEU A 98 0.77 13.65 26.82
N LEU A 99 0.83 13.61 28.15
CA LEU A 99 0.40 14.72 29.00
C LEU A 99 1.50 15.77 29.14
N LYS A 100 1.12 17.04 29.06
CA LYS A 100 1.97 18.20 29.42
C LYS A 100 2.05 18.31 30.96
N PRO A 101 3.23 18.56 31.55
CA PRO A 101 4.54 18.68 30.90
C PRO A 101 5.07 17.32 30.41
N VAL A 102 5.54 17.27 29.16
CA VAL A 102 5.98 16.02 28.52
C VAL A 102 7.17 15.41 29.26
N ASN A 103 7.03 14.14 29.65
CA ASN A 103 8.09 13.35 30.25
C ASN A 103 9.02 12.72 29.18
N ARG A 104 10.34 12.86 29.34
CA ARG A 104 11.34 12.33 28.39
C ARG A 104 11.22 10.83 28.14
N GLY A 105 10.98 10.03 29.18
CA GLY A 105 10.83 8.58 29.07
C GLY A 105 9.55 8.19 28.32
N ARG A 106 8.45 8.93 28.52
CA ARG A 106 7.20 8.73 27.76
C ARG A 106 7.37 9.13 26.30
N LEU A 107 8.02 10.26 26.02
CA LEU A 107 8.33 10.69 24.65
C LEU A 107 9.18 9.65 23.91
N ALA A 108 10.23 9.12 24.55
CA ALA A 108 11.09 8.10 23.96
C ALA A 108 10.31 6.84 23.57
N LYS A 109 9.38 6.38 24.43
CA LYS A 109 8.50 5.24 24.13
C LYS A 109 7.56 5.54 22.95
N ALA A 110 6.97 6.73 22.92
CA ALA A 110 6.05 7.12 21.85
C ALA A 110 6.78 7.18 20.49
N VAL A 111 7.98 7.78 20.43
CA VAL A 111 8.80 7.81 19.23
C VAL A 111 9.25 6.40 18.82
N SER A 112 9.55 5.50 19.77
CA SER A 112 9.87 4.10 19.47
C SER A 112 8.73 3.37 18.76
N ARG A 113 7.48 3.57 19.20
CA ARG A 113 6.30 2.98 18.54
C ARG A 113 6.14 3.48 17.10
N VAL A 114 6.40 4.76 16.87
CA VAL A 114 6.39 5.35 15.51
C VAL A 114 7.49 4.71 14.65
N ARG A 115 8.72 4.58 15.17
CA ARG A 115 9.84 3.90 14.46
C ARG A 115 9.47 2.48 14.06
N GLU A 116 8.92 1.70 14.98
CA GLU A 116 8.52 0.31 14.74
C GLU A 116 7.46 0.24 13.63
N SER A 117 6.45 1.12 13.67
CA SER A 117 5.40 1.18 12.66
C SER A 117 5.95 1.56 11.28
N LEU A 118 6.80 2.59 11.18
CA LEU A 118 7.43 3.00 9.93
C LEU A 118 8.33 1.90 9.36
N THR A 119 9.11 1.24 10.22
CA THR A 119 9.98 0.12 9.81
C THR A 119 9.16 -1.04 9.26
N HIS A 120 8.08 -1.41 9.94
CA HIS A 120 7.21 -2.49 9.50
C HIS A 120 6.53 -2.18 8.15
N MET A 121 6.08 -0.93 7.95
CA MET A 121 5.53 -0.50 6.65
C MET A 121 6.59 -0.55 5.54
N ALA A 122 7.82 -0.11 5.81
CA ALA A 122 8.90 -0.15 4.83
C ALA A 122 9.29 -1.58 4.42
N ILE A 123 9.28 -2.53 5.37
CA ILE A 123 9.51 -3.95 5.08
C ILE A 123 8.39 -4.50 4.19
N MET A 124 7.13 -4.25 4.57
CA MET A 124 5.97 -4.70 3.80
C MET A 124 5.98 -4.15 2.37
N ASP A 125 6.31 -2.88 2.20
CA ASP A 125 6.40 -2.24 0.88
C ASP A 125 7.51 -2.87 0.02
N ARG A 126 8.67 -3.17 0.62
CA ARG A 126 9.76 -3.88 -0.06
C ARG A 126 9.38 -5.30 -0.47
N ASP A 127 8.71 -6.04 0.41
CA ASP A 127 8.24 -7.40 0.11
C ASP A 127 7.21 -7.39 -1.02
N LEU A 128 6.28 -6.43 -0.99
CA LEU A 128 5.31 -6.19 -2.06
C LEU A 128 5.99 -5.85 -3.39
N GLN A 129 7.00 -4.99 -3.36
CA GLN A 129 7.76 -4.60 -4.55
C GLN A 129 8.51 -5.79 -5.13
N SER A 130 9.15 -6.59 -4.28
CA SER A 130 9.80 -7.85 -4.68
C SER A 130 8.81 -8.83 -5.31
N ALA A 131 7.61 -8.98 -4.73
CA ALA A 131 6.56 -9.80 -5.30
C ALA A 131 6.08 -9.30 -6.68
N GLY A 132 5.96 -7.98 -6.84
CA GLY A 132 5.64 -7.34 -8.12
C GLY A 132 6.70 -7.62 -9.19
N GLU A 133 7.99 -7.52 -8.83
CA GLU A 133 9.11 -7.84 -9.74
C GLU A 133 9.12 -9.31 -10.15
N VAL A 134 8.87 -10.23 -9.21
CA VAL A 134 8.74 -11.66 -9.52
C VAL A 134 7.56 -11.91 -10.45
N GLN A 135 6.40 -11.29 -10.19
CA GLN A 135 5.21 -11.42 -11.02
C GLN A 135 5.44 -10.84 -12.43
N ALA A 136 6.16 -9.73 -12.55
CA ALA A 136 6.50 -9.13 -13.85
C ALA A 136 7.27 -10.10 -14.76
N ARG A 137 8.07 -11.01 -14.19
CA ARG A 137 8.81 -12.06 -14.92
C ARG A 137 7.92 -13.21 -15.39
N LEU A 138 6.70 -13.35 -14.85
CA LEU A 138 5.73 -14.36 -15.30
C LEU A 138 5.06 -13.98 -16.63
N PHE A 139 5.04 -12.69 -16.96
CA PHE A 139 4.50 -12.20 -18.23
C PHE A 139 5.47 -12.45 -19.40
N PRO A 140 4.95 -12.54 -20.64
CA PRO A 140 5.77 -12.63 -21.84
C PRO A 140 6.81 -11.51 -21.92
N GLN A 141 8.09 -11.87 -21.88
CA GLN A 141 9.20 -10.92 -22.03
C GLN A 141 9.48 -10.58 -23.50
N THR A 142 9.06 -11.47 -24.41
CA THR A 142 9.12 -11.28 -25.85
C THR A 142 7.83 -11.76 -26.46
N LEU A 143 7.43 -11.13 -27.56
CA LEU A 143 6.24 -11.53 -28.31
C LEU A 143 6.67 -12.49 -29.43
N PRO A 144 6.16 -13.73 -29.47
CA PRO A 144 6.51 -14.67 -30.53
C PRO A 144 6.05 -14.17 -31.91
N PRO A 145 6.91 -14.19 -32.95
CA PRO A 145 6.50 -13.78 -34.28
C PRO A 145 5.51 -14.80 -34.89
N VAL A 146 4.48 -14.30 -35.58
CA VAL A 146 3.49 -15.13 -36.27
C VAL A 146 3.22 -14.55 -37.65
N THR A 147 3.19 -15.40 -38.67
CA THR A 147 2.96 -14.97 -40.05
C THR A 147 1.58 -14.34 -40.20
N GLY A 148 1.54 -13.10 -40.72
CA GLY A 148 0.30 -12.39 -41.01
C GLY A 148 -0.35 -11.67 -39.81
N LEU A 149 0.31 -11.64 -38.64
CA LEU A 149 -0.19 -10.95 -37.45
C LEU A 149 0.88 -10.04 -36.86
N ASP A 150 0.62 -8.74 -36.83
CA ASP A 150 1.39 -7.77 -36.03
C ASP A 150 0.58 -7.43 -34.78
N TYR A 151 1.20 -7.53 -33.61
CA TYR A 151 0.52 -7.34 -32.33
C TYR A 151 1.46 -6.81 -31.25
N ARG A 152 0.86 -6.10 -30.29
CA ARG A 152 1.55 -5.47 -29.15
C ARG A 152 0.69 -5.61 -27.89
N VAL A 153 1.35 -5.55 -26.73
CA VAL A 153 0.68 -5.57 -25.43
C VAL A 153 1.23 -4.48 -24.55
N PHE A 154 0.35 -3.89 -23.74
CA PHE A 154 0.70 -2.95 -22.69
C PHE A 154 -0.19 -3.22 -21.49
N SER A 155 0.41 -3.29 -20.31
CA SER A 155 -0.30 -3.43 -19.04
C SER A 155 0.38 -2.54 -18.01
N ARG A 156 -0.43 -1.81 -17.24
CA ARG A 156 0.04 -0.95 -16.15
C ARG A 156 -0.77 -1.30 -14.90
N PRO A 157 -0.16 -1.92 -13.89
CA PRO A 157 -0.89 -2.30 -12.70
C PRO A 157 -1.30 -1.06 -11.89
N ALA A 158 -2.48 -1.11 -11.29
CA ALA A 158 -2.98 -0.04 -10.41
C ALA A 158 -2.30 -0.03 -9.03
N ARG A 159 -1.60 -1.12 -8.67
CA ARG A 159 -0.84 -1.33 -7.43
C ARG A 159 0.47 -2.05 -7.74
N THR A 160 1.21 -2.46 -6.72
CA THR A 160 2.50 -3.16 -6.87
C THR A 160 2.39 -4.54 -7.55
N VAL A 161 1.28 -5.26 -7.34
CA VAL A 161 0.98 -6.54 -8.00
C VAL A 161 -0.31 -6.44 -8.82
N ASN A 162 -0.35 -7.18 -9.94
CA ASN A 162 -1.42 -7.16 -10.93
C ASN A 162 -2.37 -8.36 -10.81
N GLY A 163 -3.68 -8.12 -10.93
CA GLY A 163 -4.69 -9.17 -11.12
C GLY A 163 -4.91 -9.50 -12.60
N ASP A 164 -4.54 -8.60 -13.51
CA ASP A 164 -4.64 -8.82 -14.95
C ASP A 164 -3.59 -9.82 -15.42
N TYR A 165 -3.98 -10.64 -16.38
CA TYR A 165 -3.15 -11.65 -17.02
C TYR A 165 -3.19 -11.48 -18.53
N TYR A 166 -2.05 -11.69 -19.18
CA TYR A 166 -1.99 -11.88 -20.61
C TYR A 166 -0.85 -12.85 -20.96
N ASP A 167 -1.02 -13.61 -22.04
CA ASP A 167 0.00 -14.52 -22.53
C ASP A 167 -0.15 -14.78 -24.04
N PHE A 168 0.97 -15.11 -24.67
CA PHE A 168 1.07 -15.40 -26.09
C PHE A 168 1.85 -16.70 -26.26
N LEU A 169 1.12 -17.79 -26.48
CA LEU A 169 1.64 -19.15 -26.42
C LEU A 169 1.78 -19.72 -27.85
N PRO A 170 3.01 -19.95 -28.33
CA PRO A 170 3.22 -20.62 -29.61
C PRO A 170 2.65 -22.04 -29.57
N LEU A 171 1.83 -22.37 -30.57
CA LEU A 171 1.26 -23.71 -30.75
C LEU A 171 1.93 -24.41 -31.94
N LYS A 172 1.55 -25.68 -32.18
CA LYS A 172 1.97 -26.41 -33.39
C LYS A 172 1.43 -25.72 -34.65
N ASP A 173 2.06 -26.03 -35.79
CA ASP A 173 1.68 -25.57 -37.12
C ASP A 173 1.71 -24.04 -37.30
N GLY A 174 2.52 -23.35 -36.51
CA GLY A 174 2.70 -21.89 -36.59
C GLY A 174 1.54 -21.07 -36.02
N LYS A 175 0.60 -21.71 -35.31
CA LYS A 175 -0.52 -21.04 -34.64
C LYS A 175 -0.09 -20.37 -33.36
N LEU A 176 -0.89 -19.39 -32.93
CA LEU A 176 -0.67 -18.67 -31.67
C LEU A 176 -1.92 -18.70 -30.81
N ALA A 177 -1.76 -19.11 -29.56
CA ALA A 177 -2.78 -18.89 -28.55
C ALA A 177 -2.60 -17.53 -27.88
N ILE A 178 -3.69 -16.79 -27.79
CA ILE A 178 -3.77 -15.50 -27.11
C ILE A 178 -4.66 -15.71 -25.87
N ALA A 179 -4.09 -15.48 -24.70
CA ALA A 179 -4.80 -15.57 -23.43
C ALA A 179 -4.85 -14.18 -22.78
N LEU A 180 -6.02 -13.81 -22.26
CA LEU A 180 -6.23 -12.60 -21.46
C LEU A 180 -7.09 -12.97 -20.25
N GLY A 181 -6.79 -12.41 -19.10
CA GLY A 181 -7.58 -12.64 -17.90
C GLY A 181 -7.62 -11.43 -16.97
N ASP A 182 -8.67 -11.31 -16.19
CA ASP A 182 -8.80 -10.35 -15.10
C ASP A 182 -9.36 -11.09 -13.87
N VAL A 183 -8.54 -11.12 -12.82
CA VAL A 183 -8.89 -11.72 -11.53
C VAL A 183 -9.64 -10.69 -10.69
N SER A 184 -10.84 -11.05 -10.26
CA SER A 184 -11.65 -10.19 -9.39
C SER A 184 -10.90 -9.78 -8.13
N GLY A 185 -10.88 -8.48 -7.83
CA GLY A 185 -10.22 -7.93 -6.65
C GLY A 185 -8.99 -7.08 -6.99
N LYS A 186 -8.09 -6.90 -6.03
CA LYS A 186 -6.84 -6.13 -6.21
C LYS A 186 -5.80 -6.49 -5.16
N GLY A 187 -4.53 -6.18 -5.44
CA GLY A 187 -3.43 -6.43 -4.51
C GLY A 187 -3.03 -7.90 -4.44
N ILE A 188 -2.39 -8.30 -3.33
CA ILE A 188 -1.72 -9.60 -3.19
C ILE A 188 -2.63 -10.80 -3.54
N PRO A 189 -3.88 -10.90 -3.04
CA PRO A 189 -4.71 -12.08 -3.31
C PRO A 189 -4.99 -12.26 -4.80
N ALA A 190 -5.33 -11.18 -5.51
CA ALA A 190 -5.56 -11.22 -6.95
C ALA A 190 -4.28 -11.59 -7.71
N GLY A 191 -3.13 -11.05 -7.29
CA GLY A 191 -1.85 -11.35 -7.93
C GLY A 191 -1.38 -12.80 -7.75
N LEU A 192 -1.66 -13.42 -6.61
CA LEU A 192 -1.37 -14.85 -6.36
C LEU A 192 -2.28 -15.76 -7.20
N LEU A 193 -3.58 -15.43 -7.29
CA LEU A 193 -4.51 -16.16 -8.15
C LEU A 193 -4.13 -16.02 -9.63
N MET A 194 -3.67 -14.84 -10.06
CA MET A 194 -3.15 -14.59 -11.40
C MET A 194 -1.93 -15.47 -11.68
N ALA A 195 -0.94 -15.51 -10.77
CA ALA A 195 0.23 -16.37 -10.92
C ALA A 195 -0.14 -17.87 -10.97
N SER A 196 -1.14 -18.29 -10.19
CA SER A 196 -1.67 -19.66 -10.22
C SER A 196 -2.32 -19.99 -11.58
N LEU A 197 -3.12 -19.07 -12.13
CA LEU A 197 -3.69 -19.20 -13.47
C LEU A 197 -2.60 -19.36 -14.53
N GLN A 198 -1.58 -18.51 -14.49
CA GLN A 198 -0.45 -18.54 -15.42
C GLN A 198 0.29 -19.90 -15.35
N GLY A 199 0.64 -20.38 -14.16
CA GLY A 199 1.36 -21.65 -14.01
C GLY A 199 0.53 -22.85 -14.48
N ARG A 200 -0.79 -22.80 -14.31
CA ARG A 200 -1.71 -23.84 -14.78
C ARG A 200 -1.88 -23.80 -16.29
N LEU A 201 -2.04 -22.62 -16.87
CA LEU A 201 -2.13 -22.48 -18.32
C LEU A 201 -0.82 -22.92 -18.98
N GLN A 202 0.34 -22.49 -18.49
CA GLN A 202 1.65 -22.87 -19.03
C GLN A 202 1.95 -24.37 -18.90
N SER A 203 1.43 -25.05 -17.86
CA SER A 203 1.61 -26.50 -17.71
C SER A 203 0.67 -27.33 -18.60
N HIS A 204 -0.51 -26.81 -18.96
CA HIS A 204 -1.53 -27.55 -19.71
C HIS A 204 -1.62 -27.17 -21.19
N ALA A 205 -1.36 -25.90 -21.56
CA ALA A 205 -1.46 -25.40 -22.93
C ALA A 205 -0.44 -26.01 -23.92
N PRO A 206 0.78 -26.45 -23.53
CA PRO A 206 1.68 -27.14 -24.46
C PRO A 206 1.24 -28.59 -24.75
N ALA A 207 0.30 -29.15 -23.97
CA ALA A 207 -0.05 -30.55 -24.01
C ALA A 207 -1.29 -30.81 -24.88
N ARG A 208 -1.01 -31.21 -26.14
CA ARG A 208 -1.86 -32.09 -26.98
C ARG A 208 -3.07 -31.42 -27.65
N GLY A 209 -3.53 -32.01 -28.75
CA GLY A 209 -4.62 -31.52 -29.61
C GLY A 209 -6.01 -31.51 -28.95
N GLU A 210 -6.11 -30.99 -27.73
CA GLU A 210 -7.34 -30.78 -27.01
C GLU A 210 -8.07 -29.56 -27.58
N SER A 211 -9.40 -29.64 -27.65
CA SER A 211 -10.23 -28.50 -28.02
C SER A 211 -10.09 -27.38 -26.98
N VAL A 212 -10.15 -26.11 -27.40
CA VAL A 212 -10.18 -24.93 -26.51
C VAL A 212 -11.20 -25.10 -25.38
N ALA A 213 -12.37 -25.67 -25.68
CA ALA A 213 -13.42 -25.91 -24.69
C ALA A 213 -13.02 -26.91 -23.60
N ALA A 214 -12.19 -27.91 -23.90
CA ALA A 214 -11.68 -28.87 -22.93
C ALA A 214 -10.65 -28.20 -22.01
N LEU A 215 -9.68 -27.48 -22.59
CA LEU A 215 -8.69 -26.70 -21.87
C LEU A 215 -9.34 -25.74 -20.87
N LEU A 216 -10.34 -24.97 -21.31
CA LEU A 216 -11.05 -24.02 -20.44
C LEU A 216 -11.84 -24.71 -19.32
N ARG A 217 -12.44 -25.87 -19.58
CA ARG A 217 -13.15 -26.65 -18.55
C ARG A 217 -12.21 -27.16 -17.47
N ASP A 218 -11.05 -27.67 -17.87
CA ASP A 218 -10.06 -28.18 -16.91
C ASP A 218 -9.39 -27.04 -16.14
N LEU A 219 -9.06 -25.94 -16.82
CA LEU A 219 -8.55 -24.74 -16.15
C LEU A 219 -9.55 -24.19 -15.13
N ASN A 220 -10.83 -24.12 -15.48
CA ASN A 220 -11.88 -23.69 -14.56
C ASN A 220 -12.00 -24.63 -13.35
N ARG A 221 -12.01 -25.96 -13.57
CA ARG A 221 -12.06 -26.95 -12.47
C ARG A 221 -10.89 -26.76 -11.51
N LEU A 222 -9.68 -26.60 -12.04
CA LEU A 222 -8.50 -26.37 -11.25
C LEU A 222 -8.63 -25.06 -10.47
N MET A 223 -8.97 -23.96 -11.13
CA MET A 223 -9.06 -22.63 -10.50
C MET A 223 -10.11 -22.61 -9.37
N CYS A 224 -11.30 -23.15 -9.60
CA CYS A 224 -12.34 -23.25 -8.57
C CYS A 224 -11.90 -24.03 -7.33
N ALA A 225 -11.03 -25.03 -7.46
CA ALA A 225 -10.52 -25.78 -6.31
C ALA A 225 -9.60 -24.93 -5.39
N SER A 226 -9.15 -23.76 -5.85
CA SER A 226 -8.21 -22.89 -5.13
C SER A 226 -8.76 -21.48 -4.89
N MET A 227 -10.05 -21.24 -5.18
CA MET A 227 -10.70 -19.94 -5.06
C MET A 227 -11.86 -20.01 -4.06
N ASP A 228 -12.11 -18.92 -3.35
CA ASP A 228 -13.30 -18.79 -2.52
C ASP A 228 -14.56 -18.50 -3.37
N SER A 229 -15.73 -18.57 -2.76
CA SER A 229 -17.02 -18.37 -3.45
C SER A 229 -17.28 -16.94 -3.92
N ARG A 230 -16.41 -15.98 -3.59
CA ARG A 230 -16.55 -14.56 -3.95
C ARG A 230 -15.57 -14.13 -5.03
N SER A 231 -14.58 -14.98 -5.33
CA SER A 231 -13.54 -14.73 -6.32
C SER A 231 -13.88 -15.40 -7.64
N TYR A 232 -13.58 -14.72 -8.74
CA TYR A 232 -13.69 -15.27 -10.08
C TYR A 232 -12.59 -14.68 -10.98
N VAL A 233 -12.38 -15.33 -12.13
CA VAL A 233 -11.50 -14.82 -13.18
C VAL A 233 -12.33 -14.70 -14.44
N THR A 234 -12.38 -13.50 -15.02
CA THR A 234 -12.85 -13.38 -16.41
C THR A 234 -11.70 -13.75 -17.31
N PHE A 235 -11.91 -14.70 -18.22
CA PHE A 235 -10.82 -15.27 -19.00
C PHE A 235 -11.22 -15.43 -20.45
N PHE A 236 -10.34 -14.98 -21.34
CA PHE A 236 -10.45 -15.06 -22.78
C PHE A 236 -9.29 -15.88 -23.33
N TYR A 237 -9.59 -16.81 -24.22
CA TYR A 237 -8.60 -17.64 -24.89
C TYR A 237 -9.00 -17.83 -26.36
N ALA A 238 -8.11 -17.46 -27.27
CA ALA A 238 -8.30 -17.61 -28.70
C ALA A 238 -7.07 -18.22 -29.36
N VAL A 239 -7.27 -18.90 -30.49
CA VAL A 239 -6.20 -19.45 -31.32
C VAL A 239 -6.27 -18.79 -32.69
N TYR A 240 -5.16 -18.15 -33.09
CA TYR A 240 -4.93 -17.60 -34.42
C TYR A 240 -4.14 -18.60 -35.26
#